data_AF-A0A7R8GZ03-F1
#
_entry.id   AF-A0A7R8GZ03-F1
#
_cell.length_a   1.000
_cell.length_b   1.000
_cell.length_c   1.000
_cell.angle_alpha   90.00
_cell.angle_beta   90.00
_cell.angle_gamma   90.00
#
_symmetry.space_group_name_H-M   'P 1'
#
loop_
_entity.id
_entity.type
_entity.pdbx_description
1 polymer ?
#
loop_
_entity_poly.entity_id
_entity_poly.type
_entity_poly.pdbx_seq_one_letter_code
_entity_poly.pdbx_strand_id
1 'polypeptide(L)'
;MMSVFNSKLKARVPSQKNVIKLDKWYQNELPKKIKSRGKDPHLNHEEIVQTIKWKLARGKFRPNLTNLVRMNTPRVVMQETKKAFRKIAKNQDLQSAMTALCNLKGVGPAMASAVLSAGAPEIAPYMADECLFIFARC
;
A
#
# COMPACT_ATOMS: atom_id res chain seq x y z
N MET A 1 36.61 -3.38 33.70
CA MET A 1 35.45 -4.12 34.22
C MET A 1 34.29 -3.91 33.25
N MET A 2 34.03 -4.91 32.39
CA MET A 2 32.91 -4.94 31.45
C MET A 2 31.59 -5.17 32.20
N SER A 3 30.51 -4.47 31.82
CA SER A 3 29.15 -5.03 31.62
C SER A 3 28.13 -3.89 31.34
N VAL A 4 27.54 -3.78 30.13
CA VAL A 4 26.25 -4.40 29.66
C VAL A 4 25.06 -3.43 29.93
N PHE A 5 24.19 -2.98 29.02
CA PHE A 5 23.43 -3.66 27.96
C PHE A 5 22.94 -2.63 26.89
N ASN A 6 23.00 -3.03 25.62
CA ASN A 6 22.57 -2.27 24.43
C ASN A 6 21.15 -2.70 24.03
N SER A 7 20.16 -1.80 23.94
CA SER A 7 18.84 -2.09 23.34
C SER A 7 18.55 -1.18 22.15
N LYS A 8 19.01 -1.68 21.00
CA LYS A 8 18.74 -1.22 19.63
C LYS A 8 17.23 -1.05 19.35
N LEU A 9 16.78 0.17 19.04
CA LEU A 9 15.71 0.43 18.05
C LEU A 9 15.90 1.81 17.37
N LYS A 10 17.09 2.08 16.80
CA LYS A 10 17.19 3.13 15.76
C LYS A 10 16.53 2.58 14.50
N ALA A 11 15.28 2.98 14.25
CA ALA A 11 14.64 2.79 12.95
C ALA A 11 15.59 3.37 11.89
N ARG A 12 16.22 2.50 11.08
CA ARG A 12 17.09 2.94 9.99
C ARG A 12 16.24 3.73 9.01
N VAL A 13 16.44 5.05 8.96
CA VAL A 13 15.90 5.88 7.88
C VAL A 13 16.33 5.24 6.57
N PRO A 14 15.39 4.81 5.70
CA PRO A 14 15.76 4.22 4.43
C PRO A 14 16.61 5.23 3.65
N SER A 15 17.79 4.78 3.18
CA SER A 15 18.67 5.60 2.35
C SER A 15 17.87 6.20 1.18
N GLN A 16 18.14 7.45 0.85
CA GLN A 16 17.44 8.19 -0.21
C GLN A 16 17.41 7.42 -1.55
N LYS A 17 18.47 6.64 -1.84
CA LYS A 17 18.54 5.74 -3.00
C LYS A 17 17.46 4.64 -2.97
N ASN A 18 17.15 4.10 -1.80
CA ASN A 18 16.12 3.07 -1.62
C ASN A 18 14.71 3.64 -1.77
N VAL A 19 14.47 4.85 -1.27
CA VAL A 19 13.18 5.55 -1.43
C VAL A 19 12.91 5.83 -2.91
N ILE A 20 13.90 6.36 -3.63
CA ILE A 20 13.81 6.63 -5.08
C ILE A 20 13.53 5.35 -5.87
N LYS A 21 14.18 4.24 -5.52
CA LYS A 21 13.93 2.94 -6.18
C LYS A 21 12.50 2.45 -5.96
N LEU A 22 11.99 2.56 -4.73
CA LEU A 22 10.62 2.16 -4.39
C LEU A 22 9.59 3.08 -5.07
N ASP A 23 9.87 4.38 -5.16
CA ASP A 23 9.04 5.34 -5.88
C ASP A 23 8.95 5.00 -7.36
N LYS A 24 10.11 4.75 -8.00
CA LYS A 24 10.15 4.38 -9.42
C LYS A 24 9.35 3.11 -9.68
N TRP A 25 9.47 2.12 -8.79
CA TRP A 25 8.69 0.88 -8.86
C TRP A 25 7.18 1.14 -8.73
N TYR A 26 6.76 1.91 -7.71
CA TYR A 26 5.34 2.17 -7.46
C TYR A 26 4.68 3.02 -8.55
N GLN A 27 5.40 4.00 -9.11
CA GLN A 27 4.85 4.88 -10.15
C GLN A 27 4.90 4.26 -11.56
N ASN A 28 5.91 3.44 -11.87
CA ASN A 28 6.12 2.96 -13.23
C ASN A 28 5.90 1.46 -13.40
N GLU A 29 6.39 0.62 -12.48
CA GLU A 29 6.36 -0.83 -12.65
C GLU A 29 5.02 -1.42 -12.19
N LEU A 30 4.53 -1.00 -11.02
CA LEU A 30 3.29 -1.53 -10.45
C LEU A 30 2.06 -1.28 -11.35
N PRO A 31 1.83 -0.06 -11.89
CA PRO A 31 0.71 0.18 -12.80
C PRO A 31 0.83 -0.62 -14.10
N LYS A 32 2.04 -0.77 -14.63
CA LYS A 32 2.30 -1.61 -15.83
C LYS A 32 1.98 -3.08 -15.55
N LYS A 33 2.35 -3.60 -14.39
CA LYS A 33 2.04 -4.98 -13.96
C LYS A 33 0.56 -5.22 -13.72
N ILE A 34 -0.17 -4.21 -13.23
CA ILE A 34 -1.63 -4.31 -13.06
C ILE A 34 -2.31 -4.27 -14.42
N LYS A 35 -1.90 -3.33 -15.30
CA LYS A 35 -2.42 -3.20 -16.68
C LYS A 35 -2.13 -4.44 -17.53
N SER A 36 -0.96 -5.07 -17.39
CA SER A 36 -0.60 -6.28 -18.14
C SER A 36 -1.47 -7.49 -17.80
N ARG A 37 -2.23 -7.47 -16.70
CA ARG A 37 -3.19 -8.53 -16.31
C ARG A 37 -4.54 -8.39 -17.01
N GLY A 38 -4.75 -7.34 -17.81
CA GLY A 38 -5.88 -7.19 -18.71
C GLY A 38 -7.23 -7.18 -17.99
N LYS A 39 -8.07 -8.20 -18.26
CA LYS A 39 -9.45 -8.29 -17.77
C LYS A 39 -9.57 -8.51 -16.26
N ASP A 40 -8.52 -9.01 -15.60
CA ASP A 40 -8.52 -9.28 -14.17
C ASP A 40 -7.35 -8.54 -13.48
N PRO A 41 -7.40 -7.21 -13.36
CA PRO A 41 -6.43 -6.47 -12.57
C PRO A 41 -6.48 -6.93 -11.11
N HIS A 42 -5.32 -7.23 -10.51
CA HIS A 42 -5.16 -7.65 -9.11
C HIS A 42 -3.71 -7.47 -8.67
N LEU A 43 -3.46 -7.51 -7.35
CA LEU A 43 -2.11 -7.58 -6.79
C LEU A 43 -1.80 -8.98 -6.29
N ASN A 44 -0.51 -9.32 -6.32
CA ASN A 44 0.07 -10.46 -5.64
C ASN A 44 0.45 -10.09 -4.20
N HIS A 45 0.69 -11.13 -3.39
CA HIS A 45 1.18 -10.97 -2.02
C HIS A 45 2.48 -10.16 -1.93
N GLU A 46 3.44 -10.45 -2.82
CA GLU A 46 4.72 -9.73 -2.84
C GLU A 46 4.53 -8.24 -3.19
N GLU A 47 3.63 -7.94 -4.12
CA GLU A 47 3.35 -6.58 -4.55
C GLU A 47 2.70 -5.78 -3.43
N ILE A 48 1.72 -6.33 -2.71
CA ILE A 48 1.10 -5.62 -1.57
C ILE A 48 2.09 -5.41 -0.41
N VAL A 49 2.98 -6.38 -0.16
CA VAL A 49 4.07 -6.26 0.81
C VAL A 49 5.09 -5.20 0.37
N GLN A 50 5.36 -5.06 -0.92
CA GLN A 50 6.24 -4.03 -1.45
C GLN A 50 5.60 -2.64 -1.38
N THR A 51 4.29 -2.54 -1.64
CA THR A 51 3.55 -1.28 -1.54
C THR A 51 3.52 -0.75 -0.11
N ILE A 52 3.37 -1.61 0.92
CA ILE A 52 3.45 -1.13 2.32
C ILE A 52 4.87 -0.70 2.69
N LYS A 53 5.91 -1.38 2.18
CA LYS A 53 7.31 -0.94 2.37
C LYS A 53 7.56 0.42 1.73
N TRP A 54 7.05 0.63 0.51
CA TRP A 54 7.08 1.93 -0.18
C TRP A 54 6.39 3.02 0.65
N LYS A 55 5.17 2.74 1.13
CA LYS A 55 4.41 3.68 1.97
C LYS A 55 5.16 4.05 3.26
N LEU A 56 5.68 3.06 3.97
CA LEU A 56 6.42 3.28 5.23
C LEU A 56 7.80 3.92 5.01
N ALA A 57 8.37 3.83 3.81
CA ALA A 57 9.62 4.51 3.47
C ALA A 57 9.42 6.02 3.23
N ARG A 58 8.21 6.45 2.86
CA ARG A 58 7.84 7.86 2.66
C ARG A 58 7.21 8.51 3.90
N GLY A 59 6.55 7.71 4.75
CA GLY A 59 5.83 8.18 5.93
C GLY A 59 6.46 7.77 7.25
N LYS A 60 5.63 7.71 8.29
CA LYS A 60 6.07 7.23 9.61
C LYS A 60 6.37 5.73 9.56
N PHE A 61 7.61 5.36 9.88
CA PHE A 61 8.04 3.96 9.94
C PHE A 61 7.29 3.20 11.04
N ARG A 62 6.46 2.23 10.64
CA ARG A 62 5.66 1.37 11.53
C ARG A 62 5.84 -0.10 11.14
N PRO A 63 6.84 -0.82 11.71
CA PRO A 63 7.17 -2.19 11.29
C PRO A 63 6.01 -3.17 11.51
N ASN A 64 5.17 -2.93 12.53
CA ASN A 64 4.01 -3.76 12.83
C ASN A 64 3.02 -3.84 11.66
N LEU A 65 2.84 -2.76 10.87
CA LEU A 65 1.97 -2.79 9.70
C LEU A 65 2.50 -3.74 8.62
N THR A 66 3.82 -3.78 8.42
CA THR A 66 4.41 -4.71 7.44
C THR A 66 4.17 -6.16 7.86
N ASN A 67 4.25 -6.46 9.15
CA ASN A 67 3.98 -7.80 9.67
C ASN A 67 2.52 -8.20 9.46
N LEU A 68 1.56 -7.29 9.72
CA LEU A 68 0.14 -7.54 9.47
C LEU A 68 -0.16 -7.82 8.01
N VAL A 69 0.43 -7.05 7.09
CA VAL A 69 0.23 -7.26 5.64
C VAL A 69 0.78 -8.64 5.21
N ARG A 70 1.91 -9.07 5.77
CA ARG A 70 2.50 -10.40 5.48
C ARG A 70 1.62 -11.56 5.95
N MET A 71 0.81 -11.38 7.00
CA MET A 71 -0.09 -12.43 7.50
C MET A 71 -1.26 -12.73 6.55
N ASN A 72 -1.52 -11.89 5.55
CA ASN A 72 -2.52 -12.19 4.53
C ASN A 72 -2.03 -13.33 3.62
N THR A 73 -2.91 -14.22 3.20
CA THR A 73 -2.57 -15.26 2.23
C THR A 73 -2.61 -14.71 0.81
N PRO A 74 -1.81 -15.25 -0.13
CA PRO A 74 -1.85 -14.83 -1.54
C PRO A 74 -3.26 -14.90 -2.15
N ARG A 75 -4.04 -15.91 -1.76
CA ARG A 75 -5.42 -16.10 -2.20
C ARG A 75 -6.33 -14.94 -1.78
N VAL A 76 -6.24 -14.51 -0.52
CA VAL A 76 -7.09 -13.42 0.00
C VAL A 76 -6.68 -12.08 -0.63
N VAL A 77 -5.37 -11.82 -0.76
CA VAL A 77 -4.87 -10.60 -1.42
C VAL A 77 -5.39 -10.50 -2.86
N MET A 78 -5.29 -11.59 -3.63
CA MET A 78 -5.80 -11.61 -5.00
C MET A 78 -7.32 -11.42 -5.05
N GLN A 79 -8.09 -12.09 -4.18
CA GLN A 79 -9.55 -11.97 -4.17
C GLN A 79 -10.03 -10.55 -3.84
N GLU A 80 -9.51 -9.95 -2.77
CA GLU A 80 -9.95 -8.62 -2.34
C GLU A 80 -9.50 -7.52 -3.31
N THR A 81 -8.29 -7.60 -3.85
CA THR A 81 -7.81 -6.63 -4.85
C THR A 81 -8.56 -6.75 -6.17
N LYS A 82 -8.85 -7.97 -6.62
CA LYS A 82 -9.69 -8.22 -7.80
C LYS A 82 -11.10 -7.68 -7.63
N LYS A 83 -11.73 -7.88 -6.45
CA LYS A 83 -13.03 -7.30 -6.13
C LYS A 83 -12.98 -5.77 -6.20
N ALA A 84 -11.96 -5.16 -5.58
CA ALA A 84 -11.80 -3.71 -5.55
C ALA A 84 -11.68 -3.11 -6.97
N PHE A 85 -10.81 -3.66 -7.81
CA PHE A 85 -10.66 -3.16 -9.17
C PHE A 85 -11.88 -3.39 -10.04
N ARG A 86 -12.60 -4.50 -9.86
CA ARG A 86 -13.86 -4.75 -10.56
C ARG A 86 -14.94 -3.73 -10.20
N LYS A 87 -15.01 -3.31 -8.93
CA LYS A 87 -15.96 -2.28 -8.46
C LYS A 87 -15.67 -0.93 -9.12
N ILE A 88 -14.40 -0.57 -9.24
CA ILE A 88 -13.98 0.65 -9.95
C ILE A 88 -14.30 0.56 -11.44
N ALA A 89 -13.93 -0.54 -12.11
CA ALA A 89 -14.12 -0.70 -13.55
C ALA A 89 -15.60 -0.72 -13.96
N LYS A 90 -16.49 -1.25 -13.11
CA LYS A 90 -17.91 -1.39 -13.42
C LYS A 90 -18.74 -0.17 -13.04
N ASN A 91 -18.52 0.38 -11.85
CA ASN A 91 -19.44 1.34 -11.24
C ASN A 91 -18.75 2.65 -10.81
N GLN A 92 -17.44 2.81 -11.01
CA GLN A 92 -16.64 3.90 -10.44
C GLN A 92 -16.84 4.06 -8.91
N ASP A 93 -17.18 2.97 -8.23
CA ASP A 93 -17.51 2.97 -6.81
C ASP A 93 -16.23 2.84 -5.97
N LEU A 94 -15.63 4.00 -5.64
CA LEU A 94 -14.44 4.07 -4.81
C LEU A 94 -14.69 3.58 -3.39
N GLN A 95 -15.85 3.89 -2.79
CA GLN A 95 -16.13 3.52 -1.40
C GLN A 95 -16.18 2.00 -1.23
N SER A 96 -16.90 1.29 -2.09
CA SER A 96 -16.92 -0.18 -2.07
C SER A 96 -15.55 -0.78 -2.35
N ALA A 97 -14.77 -0.18 -3.25
CA ALA A 97 -13.42 -0.65 -3.55
C ALA A 97 -12.46 -0.46 -2.37
N MET A 98 -12.55 0.66 -1.65
CA MET A 98 -11.79 0.91 -0.42
C MET A 98 -12.18 -0.08 0.68
N THR A 99 -13.48 -0.31 0.89
CA THR A 99 -13.97 -1.27 1.89
C THR A 99 -13.47 -2.69 1.60
N ALA A 100 -13.47 -3.13 0.34
CA ALA A 100 -12.90 -4.43 -0.04
C ALA A 100 -11.41 -4.54 0.31
N LEU A 101 -10.63 -3.48 0.07
CA LEU A 101 -9.20 -3.48 0.41
C LEU A 101 -8.96 -3.40 1.92
N CYS A 102 -9.80 -2.70 2.68
CA CYS A 102 -9.72 -2.61 4.13
C CYS A 102 -10.01 -3.95 4.85
N ASN A 103 -10.55 -4.95 4.15
CA ASN A 103 -10.67 -6.32 4.68
C ASN A 103 -9.32 -7.01 4.88
N LEU A 104 -8.26 -6.54 4.21
CA LEU A 104 -6.91 -7.09 4.33
C LEU A 104 -6.25 -6.62 5.63
N LYS A 105 -5.59 -7.54 6.33
CA LYS A 105 -4.87 -7.20 7.57
C LYS A 105 -3.77 -6.19 7.29
N GLY A 106 -3.73 -5.09 8.04
CA GLY A 106 -2.72 -4.05 7.88
C GLY A 106 -2.96 -3.10 6.69
N VAL A 107 -4.09 -3.22 5.99
CA VAL A 107 -4.51 -2.29 4.93
C VAL A 107 -5.59 -1.38 5.50
N GLY A 108 -5.25 -0.11 5.73
CA GLY A 108 -6.22 0.92 6.10
C GLY A 108 -6.64 1.78 4.89
N PRO A 109 -7.53 2.77 5.08
CA PRO A 109 -8.02 3.65 4.00
C PRO A 109 -6.90 4.29 3.18
N ALA A 110 -5.83 4.71 3.84
CA ALA A 110 -4.70 5.35 3.16
C ALA A 110 -3.74 4.37 2.47
N MET A 111 -3.82 3.06 2.76
CA MET A 111 -3.12 2.02 2.01
C MET A 111 -4.00 1.53 0.85
N ALA A 112 -5.31 1.42 1.09
CA ALA A 112 -6.30 1.14 0.06
C ALA A 112 -6.23 2.20 -1.06
N SER A 113 -6.23 3.49 -0.72
CA SER A 113 -6.07 4.58 -1.69
C SER A 113 -4.80 4.42 -2.54
N ALA A 114 -3.66 4.07 -1.92
CA ALA A 114 -2.41 3.80 -2.63
C ALA A 114 -2.55 2.66 -3.65
N VAL A 115 -3.21 1.59 -3.26
CA VAL A 115 -3.42 0.44 -4.16
C VAL A 115 -4.35 0.82 -5.32
N LEU A 116 -5.41 1.58 -5.03
CA LEU A 116 -6.35 2.03 -6.06
C LEU A 116 -5.71 3.00 -7.05
N SER A 117 -4.92 3.97 -6.59
CA SER A 117 -4.21 4.90 -7.47
C SER A 117 -3.16 4.22 -8.36
N ALA A 118 -2.55 3.13 -7.89
CA ALA A 118 -1.62 2.36 -8.70
C ALA A 118 -2.33 1.57 -9.83
N GLY A 119 -3.53 1.04 -9.58
CA GLY A 119 -4.25 0.24 -10.57
C GLY A 119 -5.20 1.02 -11.47
N ALA A 120 -5.72 2.15 -10.99
CA ALA A 120 -6.64 3.02 -11.72
C ALA A 120 -6.30 4.50 -11.45
N PRO A 121 -5.15 5.00 -11.93
CA PRO A 121 -4.74 6.40 -11.70
C PRO A 121 -5.74 7.42 -12.26
N GLU A 122 -6.50 7.05 -13.30
CA GLU A 122 -7.51 7.90 -13.93
C GLU A 122 -8.78 8.11 -13.07
N ILE A 123 -9.04 7.21 -12.11
CA ILE A 123 -10.30 7.15 -11.35
C ILE A 123 -10.09 7.34 -9.84
N ALA A 124 -8.96 6.88 -9.30
CA ALA A 124 -8.71 6.88 -7.87
C ALA A 124 -7.60 7.88 -7.48
N PRO A 125 -7.93 9.06 -6.93
CA PRO A 125 -6.93 9.98 -6.41
C PRO A 125 -6.21 9.38 -5.20
N TYR A 126 -4.88 9.56 -5.15
CA TYR A 126 -4.07 9.08 -4.04
C TYR A 126 -4.33 9.94 -2.80
N MET A 127 -4.99 9.37 -1.81
CA MET A 127 -5.13 10.01 -0.50
C MET A 127 -3.81 9.85 0.27
N ALA A 128 -2.94 10.87 0.15
CA ALA A 128 -1.70 10.96 0.91
C ALA A 128 -2.01 11.20 2.41
N ASP A 129 -1.22 10.60 3.30
CA ASP A 129 -1.45 10.70 4.76
C ASP A 129 -1.38 12.16 5.29
N GLU A 130 -0.78 13.09 4.54
CA GLU A 130 -0.74 14.53 4.83
C GLU A 130 -2.11 15.22 4.66
N CYS A 131 -2.99 14.70 3.79
CA CYS A 131 -4.30 15.32 3.53
C CYS A 131 -5.32 15.10 4.66
N LEU A 132 -5.11 14.11 5.54
CA LEU A 132 -6.02 13.87 6.67
C LEU A 132 -5.89 14.95 7.75
N PHE A 133 -4.77 15.68 7.81
CA PHE A 133 -4.58 16.75 8.79
C PHE A 133 -5.29 18.07 8.41
N ILE A 134 -5.68 18.25 7.14
CA ILE A 134 -6.34 19.48 6.67
C ILE A 134 -7.87 19.43 6.87
N PHE A 135 -8.50 18.26 6.84
CA PHE A 135 -9.96 18.13 6.99
C PHE A 135 -10.47 17.98 8.43
N ALA A 136 -9.59 17.94 9.43
CA ALA A 136 -9.98 17.82 10.85
C ALA A 136 -10.22 19.17 11.56
N ARG A 137 -10.16 20.30 10.84
CA ARG A 137 -10.45 21.65 11.36
C ARG A 137 -11.12 22.53 10.31
N CYS A 138 -12.35 22.19 9.94
CA CYS A 138 -13.34 23.19 9.54
C CYS A 138 -14.63 22.91 10.29
#